data_AF-A0A2I2MGN7-F1
#
_entry.id   AF-A0A2I2MGN7-F1
#
_cell.length_a   1.000
_cell.length_b   1.000
_cell.length_c   1.000
_cell.angle_alpha   90.00
_cell.angle_beta   90.00
_cell.angle_gamma   90.00
#
_symmetry.space_group_name_H-M   'P 1'
#
loop_
_entity.id
_entity.type
_entity.pdbx_description
1 polymer ?
#
loop_
_entity_poly.entity_id
_entity_poly.type
_entity_poly.pdbx_seq_one_letter_code
_entity_poly.pdbx_strand_id
1 'polypeptide(L)'
;MDPGIFLFPATIGIGARLTEGSPGDLYLIGDAGFAPTFYPGGASVSPYYDFGLGYSFTRVFFEAKVAIIPNANYVNGTLLYFPLTVGIHLF
;
A
#
# COMPACT_ATOMS: atom_id res chain seq x y z
N MET A 1 1.32 26.82 4.39
CA MET A 1 0.64 25.86 3.50
C MET A 1 0.89 24.50 4.11
N ASP A 2 -0.15 23.81 4.57
CA ASP A 2 0.01 22.46 5.11
C ASP A 2 0.53 21.54 4.00
N PRO A 3 1.66 20.84 4.21
CA PRO A 3 2.22 19.99 3.17
C PRO A 3 1.29 18.83 2.86
N GLY A 4 0.75 18.81 1.63
CA GLY A 4 0.05 17.64 1.11
C GLY A 4 1.05 16.55 0.76
N ILE A 5 0.94 15.39 1.40
CA ILE A 5 1.69 14.21 1.03
C ILE A 5 0.95 13.54 -0.14
N PHE A 6 1.53 13.60 -1.34
CA PHE A 6 1.05 12.85 -2.50
C PHE A 6 1.91 11.59 -2.65
N LEU A 7 1.34 10.43 -2.37
CA LEU A 7 2.03 9.14 -2.47
C LEU A 7 1.71 8.50 -3.83
N PHE A 8 2.75 8.27 -4.63
CA PHE A 8 2.68 7.43 -5.84
C PHE A 8 3.67 6.27 -5.69
N PRO A 9 3.40 5.31 -4.80
CA PRO A 9 4.36 4.26 -4.54
C PRO A 9 4.50 3.38 -5.79
N ALA A 10 5.73 3.25 -6.28
CA ALA A 10 6.08 2.23 -7.26
C ALA A 10 6.51 1.00 -6.46
N THR A 11 5.66 -0.03 -6.48
CA THR A 11 5.86 -1.22 -5.64
C THR A 11 5.94 -2.49 -6.47
N ILE A 12 6.62 -3.48 -5.92
CA ILE A 12 6.57 -4.87 -6.34
C ILE A 12 6.15 -5.71 -5.15
N GLY A 13 5.22 -6.62 -5.40
CA GLY A 13 4.54 -7.38 -4.37
C GLY A 13 4.59 -8.87 -4.59
N ILE A 14 4.44 -9.59 -3.48
CA ILE A 14 4.09 -11.02 -3.50
C ILE A 14 2.73 -11.21 -2.82
N GLY A 15 1.98 -12.18 -3.32
CA GLY A 15 0.72 -12.61 -2.73
C GLY A 15 0.71 -14.11 -2.49
N ALA A 16 0.12 -14.53 -1.38
CA ALA A 16 -0.09 -15.94 -1.06
C ALA A 16 -1.57 -16.17 -0.75
N ARG A 17 -2.23 -17.02 -1.53
CA ARG A 17 -3.61 -17.43 -1.26
C ARG A 17 -3.64 -18.30 0.00
N LEU A 18 -4.47 -17.94 0.96
CA LEU A 18 -4.66 -18.68 2.21
C LEU A 18 -5.80 -19.68 2.12
N THR A 19 -6.90 -19.29 1.46
CA THR A 19 -8.06 -20.17 1.26
C THR A 19 -8.60 -19.99 -0.14
N GLU A 20 -8.91 -21.10 -0.79
CA GLU A 20 -9.72 -21.11 -2.01
C GLU A 20 -11.17 -21.29 -1.61
N GLY A 21 -11.99 -20.29 -1.91
CA GLY A 21 -13.37 -20.24 -1.44
C GLY A 21 -14.34 -19.91 -2.56
N SER A 22 -15.51 -20.56 -2.52
CA SER A 22 -16.73 -20.01 -3.10
C SER A 22 -17.49 -19.37 -1.94
N PRO A 23 -17.61 -18.03 -1.86
CA PRO A 23 -17.67 -17.14 -3.01
C PRO A 23 -16.34 -16.48 -3.45
N GLY A 24 -15.29 -16.47 -2.62
CA GLY A 24 -14.04 -15.79 -2.95
C GLY A 24 -12.82 -16.25 -2.14
N ASP A 25 -11.66 -15.71 -2.50
CA ASP A 25 -10.35 -16.08 -1.96
C ASP A 25 -9.87 -15.09 -0.89
N LEU A 26 -9.35 -15.63 0.22
CA LEU A 26 -8.57 -14.87 1.19
C LEU A 26 -7.09 -15.05 0.87
N TYR A 27 -6.33 -13.96 0.85
CA TYR A 27 -4.90 -13.98 0.58
C TYR A 27 -4.13 -13.01 1.49
N LEU A 28 -2.85 -13.31 1.70
CA LEU A 28 -1.87 -12.36 2.20
C LEU A 28 -1.26 -11.62 1.02
N ILE A 29 -0.97 -10.35 1.22
CA ILE A 29 -0.24 -9.51 0.27
C ILE A 29 0.82 -8.72 1.01
N GLY A 30 1.94 -8.49 0.37
CA GLY A 30 2.92 -7.52 0.84
C GLY A 30 3.72 -6.96 -0.30
N ASP A 31 3.85 -5.65 -0.30
CA ASP A 31 4.53 -4.90 -1.33
C ASP A 31 5.74 -4.16 -0.75
N ALA A 32 6.83 -4.13 -1.51
CA ALA A 32 7.99 -3.29 -1.21
C ALA A 32 8.26 -2.37 -2.40
N GLY A 33 8.70 -1.16 -2.13
CA GLY A 33 8.90 -0.18 -3.19
C GLY A 33 9.47 1.13 -2.72
N PHE A 34 9.18 2.17 -3.49
CA PHE A 34 9.59 3.53 -3.20
C PHE A 34 8.41 4.46 -3.34
N ALA A 35 8.24 5.36 -2.37
CA ALA A 35 7.24 6.40 -2.38
C ALA A 35 7.92 7.76 -2.62
N PRO A 36 7.66 8.44 -3.76
CA PRO A 36 7.97 9.85 -3.87
C PRO A 36 7.08 10.62 -2.90
N THR A 37 7.71 11.50 -2.11
CA THR A 37 7.04 12.38 -1.17
C THR A 37 7.34 13.81 -1.57
N PHE A 38 6.29 14.61 -1.76
CA PHE A 38 6.39 16.02 -2.14
C PHE A 38 6.02 16.90 -0.95
N TYR A 39 6.80 17.96 -0.72
CA TYR A 39 6.53 18.94 0.33
C TYR A 39 6.95 20.34 -0.14
N PRO A 40 6.42 21.42 0.46
CA PRO A 40 6.86 22.77 0.14
C PRO A 40 8.37 22.92 0.31
N GLY A 41 9.09 23.17 -0.78
CA GLY A 41 10.55 23.35 -0.79
C GLY A 41 11.37 22.12 -1.20
N GLY A 42 10.76 20.98 -1.53
CA GLY A 42 11.53 19.83 -2.01
C GLY A 42 10.71 18.58 -2.32
N ALA A 43 11.43 17.56 -2.79
CA ALA A 43 10.91 16.21 -2.98
C ALA A 43 11.95 15.21 -2.46
N SER A 44 11.47 14.10 -1.91
CA SER A 44 12.31 12.99 -1.49
C SER A 44 11.72 11.68 -1.94
N VAL A 45 12.58 10.69 -2.15
CA VAL A 45 12.16 9.30 -2.37
C VAL A 45 12.49 8.52 -1.11
N SER A 46 11.47 7.95 -0.49
CA SER A 46 11.62 7.10 0.69
C SER A 46 11.28 5.66 0.35
N PRO A 47 11.92 4.67 1.02
CA PRO A 47 11.45 3.29 0.96
C PRO A 47 9.98 3.20 1.39
N TYR A 48 9.27 2.23 0.82
CA TYR A 48 7.89 1.95 1.10
C TYR A 48 7.73 0.44 1.33
N TYR A 49 7.01 0.07 2.38
CA TYR A 49 6.64 -1.31 2.65
C TYR A 49 5.18 -1.37 3.05
N ASP A 50 4.45 -2.35 2.54
CA ASP A 50 3.17 -2.71 3.10
C ASP A 50 3.01 -4.23 3.23
N PHE A 51 2.11 -4.61 4.12
CA PHE A 51 1.66 -5.98 4.25
C PHE A 51 0.22 -5.98 4.75
N GLY A 52 -0.55 -6.99 4.37
CA GLY A 52 -1.95 -7.03 4.73
C GLY A 52 -2.65 -8.31 4.29
N LEU A 53 -3.96 -8.24 4.45
CA LEU A 53 -4.89 -9.27 4.02
C LEU A 53 -5.76 -8.69 2.92
N GLY A 54 -6.01 -9.51 1.92
CA GLY A 54 -6.95 -9.21 0.86
C GLY A 54 -8.02 -10.28 0.73
N TYR A 55 -9.19 -9.86 0.31
CA TYR A 55 -10.29 -10.72 -0.06
C TYR A 55 -10.71 -10.40 -1.49
N SER A 56 -10.74 -11.42 -2.36
CA SER A 56 -11.19 -11.28 -3.75
C SER A 56 -12.45 -12.10 -3.96
N PHE A 57 -13.51 -11.44 -4.41
CA PHE A 57 -14.79 -12.04 -4.76
C PHE A 57 -15.08 -11.77 -6.23
N THR A 58 -15.11 -12.83 -7.04
CA THR A 58 -15.37 -12.76 -8.48
C THR A 58 -14.36 -11.87 -9.21
N ARG A 59 -14.64 -10.57 -9.35
CA ARG A 59 -13.76 -9.58 -9.98
C ARG A 59 -13.37 -8.44 -9.04
N VAL A 60 -14.03 -8.31 -7.88
CA VAL A 60 -13.79 -7.21 -6.94
C VAL A 60 -12.86 -7.71 -5.85
N PHE A 61 -11.90 -6.89 -5.47
CA PHE A 61 -11.05 -7.18 -4.33
C PHE A 61 -11.03 -6.01 -3.33
N PHE A 62 -10.79 -6.38 -2.08
CA PHE A 62 -10.60 -5.49 -0.95
C PHE A 62 -9.28 -5.87 -0.29
N GLU A 63 -8.43 -4.89 -0.01
CA GLU A 63 -7.17 -5.09 0.71
C GLU A 63 -7.11 -4.14 1.89
N ALA A 64 -6.89 -4.70 3.07
CA ALA A 64 -6.56 -3.95 4.28
C ALA A 64 -5.08 -4.17 4.57
N LYS A 65 -4.28 -3.10 4.49
CA LYS A 65 -2.84 -3.17 4.70
C LYS A 65 -2.39 -2.24 5.82
N VAL A 66 -1.19 -2.52 6.32
CA VAL A 66 -0.38 -1.60 7.10
C VAL A 66 0.75 -1.14 6.20
N ALA A 67 0.86 0.15 5.96
CA ALA A 67 1.88 0.76 5.14
C ALA A 67 2.87 1.56 5.99
N ILE A 68 4.15 1.44 5.66
CA ILE A 68 5.30 1.94 6.40
C ILE A 68 6.20 2.73 5.47
N ILE A 69 6.41 4.01 5.78
CA ILE A 69 7.39 4.85 5.11
C ILE A 69 8.42 5.29 6.15
N PRO A 70 9.56 4.60 6.27
CA PRO A 70 10.64 5.03 7.15
C PRO A 70 11.26 6.33 6.63
N ASN A 71 11.79 7.13 7.54
CA ASN A 71 12.47 8.39 7.24
C ASN A 71 11.58 9.34 6.40
N ALA A 72 10.29 9.41 6.71
CA ALA A 72 9.41 10.40 6.13
C ALA A 72 9.87 11.79 6.60
N ASN A 73 10.41 12.59 5.67
CA ASN A 73 11.00 13.91 5.92
C ASN A 73 10.03 14.91 6.58
N TYR A 74 8.72 14.62 6.59
CA TYR A 74 7.71 15.44 7.24
C TYR A 74 7.84 15.45 8.78
N VAL A 75 8.40 14.40 9.39
CA VAL A 75 8.44 14.22 10.86
C VAL A 75 9.78 13.75 11.42
N ASN A 76 10.85 13.66 10.61
CA ASN A 76 12.10 12.98 11.01
C ASN A 76 11.84 11.61 11.68
N GLY A 77 10.91 10.84 11.09
CA GLY A 77 10.41 9.63 11.71
C GLY A 77 9.76 8.69 10.70
N THR A 78 9.09 7.66 11.20
CA THR A 78 8.37 6.68 10.39
C THR A 78 6.90 7.09 10.28
N LEU A 79 6.39 7.20 9.04
CA LEU A 79 4.97 7.32 8.80
C LEU A 79 4.35 5.92 8.72
N LEU A 80 3.35 5.67 9.56
CA LEU A 80 2.50 4.49 9.52
C LEU A 80 1.10 4.92 9.08
N TYR A 81 0.56 4.26 8.06
CA TYR A 81 -0.83 4.47 7.65
C TYR A 81 -1.49 3.17 7.21
N PHE A 82 -2.82 3.13 7.23
CA PHE A 82 -3.62 1.93 7.03
C PHE A 82 -4.49 2.09 5.79
N PRO A 83 -3.96 1.80 4.58
CA PRO A 83 -4.77 1.91 3.37
C PRO A 83 -5.83 0.80 3.33
N LEU A 84 -7.03 1.21 2.93
CA LEU A 84 -8.08 0.32 2.47
C LEU A 84 -8.21 0.49 0.96
N THR A 85 -7.78 -0.52 0.21
CA THR A 85 -7.85 -0.52 -1.25
C THR A 85 -9.07 -1.30 -1.71
N VAL A 86 -9.82 -0.73 -2.65
CA VAL A 86 -10.89 -1.41 -3.37
C VAL A 86 -10.55 -1.37 -4.85
N GLY A 87 -10.56 -2.52 -5.50
CA GLY A 87 -10.20 -2.62 -6.91
C GLY A 87 -10.97 -3.70 -7.65
N ILE A 88 -10.74 -3.75 -8.96
CA ILE A 88 -11.37 -4.69 -9.87
C ILE A 88 -10.27 -5.35 -10.70
N HIS A 89 -10.28 -6.69 -10.76
CA HIS A 89 -9.47 -7.44 -11.71
C HIS A 89 -9.98 -7.18 -13.12
N LEU A 90 -9.14 -6.51 -13.91
CA LEU A 90 -9.31 -6.40 -15.34
C LEU A 90 -8.71 -7.69 -15.91
N PHE A 91 -9.51 -8.43 -16.69
CA PHE A 91 -9.18 -9.67 -17.41
C PHE A 91 -8.98 -10.94 -16.55
#